data_AF-A0A9P6N352-F1
#
_entry.id   AF-A0A9P6N352-F1
#
_cell.length_a   1.000
_cell.length_b   1.000
_cell.length_c   1.000
_cell.angle_alpha   90.00
_cell.angle_beta   90.00
_cell.angle_gamma   90.00
#
_symmetry.space_group_name_H-M   'P 1'
#
loop_
_entity.id
_entity.type
_entity.pdbx_description
1 polymer ?
#
loop_
_entity_poly.entity_id
_entity_poly.type
_entity_poly.pdbx_seq_one_letter_code
_entity_poly.pdbx_strand_id
1 'polypeptide(L)'
;MTQKSFSGTSIDPEQANHPLPALPDSVARSKSHRLPPLPPQPPPHDDPTYLQDLHNTNRFLEKSHTLPPPPPPSKSFYNNVKFPRSNNLSPKFLEEFMARNPRISRHRRTFAAMLCTAVTLLLLLIVLLAVLLSRKAPNNDNYDDGDNTSSDGSGGGYFGTAATLAELKKHNQGISKPPINHSDEPGWTQEGKGNATFYDPSIKNSIGDFQEGACEYPYINSNYDLIAALNKPDFGAFSRLSKSPACGQCLQVTGPDGTVQVQIVDMCPACGSGSLDLTPEAFSRIADLDKGRVNITWTRCP
;
A
#
# COMPACT_ATOMS: atom_id res chain seq x y z
N MET A 1 -21.78 41.77 -59.80
CA MET A 1 -21.29 41.20 -58.53
C MET A 1 -22.15 41.75 -57.42
N THR A 2 -22.89 40.85 -56.78
CA THR A 2 -24.12 41.08 -56.02
C THR A 2 -23.83 41.40 -54.56
N GLN A 3 -24.52 42.38 -53.98
CA GLN A 3 -24.56 42.64 -52.54
C GLN A 3 -25.88 42.13 -51.92
N LYS A 4 -25.74 41.69 -50.67
CA LYS A 4 -26.68 41.20 -49.66
C LYS A 4 -28.14 41.68 -49.72
N SER A 5 -29.06 40.78 -49.38
CA SER A 5 -30.00 41.00 -48.26
C SER A 5 -30.66 39.68 -47.82
N PHE A 6 -30.77 39.49 -46.50
CA PHE A 6 -31.50 38.38 -45.86
C PHE A 6 -32.65 39.03 -45.09
N SER A 7 -33.89 38.68 -45.45
CA SER A 7 -35.10 39.01 -44.68
C SER A 7 -35.78 37.70 -44.31
N GLY A 8 -36.12 37.56 -43.03
CA GLY A 8 -36.82 36.41 -42.48
C GLY A 8 -38.32 36.42 -42.75
N THR A 9 -38.94 35.28 -42.49
CA THR A 9 -40.37 35.14 -42.23
C THR A 9 -40.60 34.06 -41.17
N SER A 10 -41.45 34.42 -40.22
CA SER A 10 -42.00 33.58 -39.14
C SER A 10 -42.95 32.52 -39.69
N ILE A 11 -43.00 31.35 -39.05
CA ILE A 11 -44.18 30.46 -39.09
C ILE A 11 -44.44 29.94 -37.67
N ASP A 12 -45.72 30.04 -37.30
CA ASP A 12 -46.38 29.74 -36.05
C ASP A 12 -46.37 28.25 -35.63
N PRO A 13 -46.70 27.95 -34.35
CA PRO A 13 -46.80 26.60 -33.82
C PRO A 13 -48.17 25.98 -34.10
N GLU A 14 -48.33 24.69 -33.77
CA GLU A 14 -49.59 23.92 -33.70
C GLU A 14 -49.85 22.96 -34.85
N GLN A 15 -49.48 21.69 -34.64
CA GLN A 15 -50.43 20.57 -34.70
C GLN A 15 -49.79 19.30 -34.14
N ALA A 16 -50.04 19.09 -32.85
CA ALA A 16 -49.95 17.78 -32.21
C ALA A 16 -51.21 16.99 -32.56
N ASN A 17 -51.07 15.91 -33.35
CA ASN A 17 -51.99 14.76 -33.35
C ASN A 17 -51.45 13.65 -34.26
N HIS A 18 -50.66 12.75 -33.70
CA HIS A 18 -50.47 11.41 -34.26
C HIS A 18 -50.52 10.37 -33.12
N PRO A 19 -51.41 9.37 -33.17
CA PRO A 19 -51.43 8.29 -32.19
C PRO A 19 -50.27 7.31 -32.45
N LEU A 20 -49.49 7.05 -31.40
CA LEU A 20 -48.42 6.03 -31.39
C LEU A 20 -49.01 4.61 -31.44
N PRO A 21 -48.39 3.67 -32.17
CA PRO A 21 -48.83 2.28 -32.22
C PRO A 21 -48.47 1.53 -30.92
N ALA A 22 -49.39 0.67 -30.49
CA ALA A 22 -49.26 -0.18 -29.31
C ALA A 22 -48.11 -1.21 -29.44
N LEU A 23 -47.33 -1.34 -28.37
CA LEU A 23 -46.30 -2.38 -28.19
C LEU A 23 -46.95 -3.68 -27.67
N PRO A 24 -46.49 -4.88 -28.11
CA PRO A 24 -47.05 -6.14 -27.68
C PRO A 24 -46.51 -6.62 -26.32
N ASP A 25 -47.44 -7.11 -25.49
CA ASP A 25 -47.21 -7.76 -24.19
C ASP A 25 -46.35 -9.02 -24.31
N SER A 26 -45.20 -9.03 -23.65
CA SER A 26 -44.52 -10.29 -23.27
C SER A 26 -43.63 -10.08 -22.03
N VAL A 27 -44.26 -9.93 -20.87
CA VAL A 27 -43.55 -9.98 -19.58
C VAL A 27 -43.32 -11.44 -19.19
N ALA A 28 -42.10 -11.90 -19.41
CA ALA A 28 -41.57 -13.11 -18.81
C ALA A 28 -41.34 -12.89 -17.30
N ARG A 29 -41.92 -13.78 -16.52
CA ARG A 29 -41.85 -13.91 -15.07
C ARG A 29 -40.41 -14.14 -14.60
N SER A 30 -39.74 -13.13 -14.04
CA SER A 30 -38.46 -13.29 -13.34
C SER A 30 -38.61 -13.07 -11.82
N LYS A 31 -37.99 -13.96 -11.06
CA LYS A 31 -38.13 -14.11 -9.61
C LYS A 31 -37.60 -12.89 -8.86
N SER A 32 -38.40 -12.39 -7.91
CA SER A 32 -38.05 -11.35 -6.95
C SER A 32 -36.90 -11.83 -6.04
N HIS A 33 -35.68 -11.38 -6.33
CA HIS A 33 -34.61 -11.32 -5.34
C HIS A 33 -34.70 -9.96 -4.65
N ARG A 34 -35.05 -9.97 -3.36
CA ARG A 34 -34.97 -8.79 -2.49
C ARG A 34 -33.52 -8.29 -2.48
N LEU A 35 -33.30 -7.07 -2.96
CA LEU A 35 -32.07 -6.33 -2.75
C LEU A 35 -31.84 -6.13 -1.25
N PRO A 36 -30.58 -6.23 -0.76
CA PRO A 36 -30.26 -5.91 0.63
C PRO A 36 -30.61 -4.44 0.93
N PRO A 37 -31.00 -4.11 2.18
CA PRO A 37 -31.30 -2.73 2.57
C PRO A 37 -30.08 -1.85 2.37
N LEU A 38 -30.29 -0.67 1.77
CA LEU A 38 -29.27 0.35 1.60
C LEU A 38 -28.68 0.74 2.97
N PRO A 39 -27.36 1.01 3.05
CA PRO A 39 -26.76 1.52 4.28
C PRO A 39 -27.44 2.83 4.70
N PRO A 40 -27.50 3.12 6.02
CA PRO A 40 -28.10 4.35 6.51
C PRO A 40 -27.38 5.56 5.89
N GLN A 41 -28.16 6.45 5.29
CA GLN A 41 -27.66 7.71 4.76
C GLN A 41 -27.03 8.54 5.89
N PRO A 42 -25.91 9.25 5.65
CA PRO A 42 -25.35 10.15 6.64
C PRO A 42 -26.39 11.24 7.01
N PRO A 43 -26.37 11.74 8.26
CA PRO A 43 -27.31 12.77 8.69
C PRO A 43 -27.19 14.00 7.79
N PRO A 44 -28.31 14.67 7.47
CA PRO A 44 -28.30 15.86 6.62
C PRO A 44 -27.40 16.95 7.22
N HIS A 45 -26.68 17.66 6.35
CA HIS A 45 -25.70 18.70 6.70
C HIS A 45 -26.27 19.90 7.50
N ASP A 46 -27.59 19.94 7.70
CA ASP A 46 -28.31 20.98 8.43
C ASP A 46 -28.66 20.57 9.87
N ASP A 47 -28.17 19.42 10.36
CA ASP A 47 -28.34 19.03 11.77
C ASP A 47 -27.53 19.99 12.68
N PRO A 48 -28.19 20.78 13.54
CA PRO A 48 -27.51 21.72 14.44
C PRO A 48 -26.54 21.03 15.40
N THR A 49 -26.71 19.73 15.65
CA THR A 49 -25.81 18.92 16.48
C THR A 49 -24.47 18.69 15.76
N TYR A 50 -24.49 18.47 14.45
CA TYR A 50 -23.29 18.28 13.63
C TYR A 50 -22.48 19.58 13.51
N LEU A 51 -23.17 20.72 13.35
CA LEU A 51 -22.53 22.04 13.32
C LEU A 51 -21.89 22.38 14.67
N GLN A 52 -22.52 21.99 15.78
CA GLN A 52 -21.97 22.20 17.12
C GLN A 52 -20.70 21.38 17.36
N ASP A 53 -20.66 20.12 16.90
CA ASP A 53 -19.49 19.25 17.02
C ASP A 53 -18.32 19.73 16.15
N LEU A 54 -18.61 20.23 14.95
CA LEU A 54 -17.60 20.85 14.08
C LEU A 54 -17.01 22.13 14.71
N HIS A 55 -17.87 22.95 15.32
CA HIS A 55 -17.45 24.18 16.01
C HIS A 55 -16.61 23.88 17.27
N ASN A 56 -16.96 22.83 18.00
CA ASN A 56 -16.20 22.37 19.17
C ASN A 56 -14.83 21.80 18.79
N THR A 57 -14.77 21.05 17.69
CA THR A 57 -13.53 20.45 17.16
C THR A 57 -12.58 21.54 16.65
N ASN A 58 -13.08 22.50 15.88
CA ASN A 58 -12.28 23.62 15.38
C ASN A 58 -11.75 24.51 16.52
N ARG A 59 -12.54 24.74 17.57
CA ARG A 59 -12.09 25.47 18.77
C ARG A 59 -10.96 24.73 19.52
N PHE A 60 -10.94 23.40 19.48
CA PHE A 60 -9.87 22.59 20.08
C PHE A 60 -8.57 22.68 19.28
N LEU A 61 -8.68 22.71 17.94
CA LEU A 61 -7.55 22.90 17.02
C LEU A 61 -6.99 24.33 17.10
N GLU A 62 -7.82 25.36 17.18
CA GLU A 62 -7.32 26.74 17.36
C GLU A 62 -6.59 26.92 18.70
N LYS A 63 -7.01 26.21 19.76
CA LYS A 63 -6.31 26.19 21.05
C LYS A 63 -4.97 25.45 21.02
N SER A 64 -4.77 24.48 20.13
CA SER A 64 -3.47 23.78 20.02
C SER A 64 -2.45 24.54 19.16
N HIS A 65 -2.91 25.42 18.26
CA HIS A 65 -2.05 26.25 17.39
C HIS A 65 -1.54 27.54 18.04
N THR A 66 -1.97 27.88 19.26
CA THR A 66 -1.53 29.07 20.01
C THR A 66 -0.50 28.75 21.10
N LEU A 67 -0.16 27.49 21.31
CA LEU A 67 0.93 27.11 22.21
C LEU A 67 2.26 27.23 21.46
N PRO A 68 3.24 28.00 21.99
CA PRO A 68 4.57 28.03 21.40
C PRO A 68 5.16 26.61 21.41
N PRO A 69 5.94 26.22 20.39
CA PRO A 69 6.61 24.93 20.40
C PRO A 69 7.47 24.82 21.67
N PRO A 70 7.49 23.65 22.35
CA PRO A 70 8.33 23.48 23.51
C PRO A 70 9.78 23.78 23.13
N PRO A 71 10.54 24.50 23.97
CA PRO A 71 11.93 24.80 23.67
C PRO A 71 12.70 23.49 23.47
N PRO A 72 13.67 23.44 22.54
CA PRO A 72 14.50 22.26 22.37
C PRO A 72 15.17 21.93 23.70
N PRO A 73 15.24 20.64 24.11
CA PRO A 73 15.84 20.26 25.38
C PRO A 73 17.29 20.76 25.42
N SER A 74 17.64 21.44 26.51
CA SER A 74 19.01 21.93 26.71
C SER A 74 20.02 20.78 26.58
N LYS A 75 21.22 21.06 26.08
CA LYS A 75 22.34 20.09 25.95
C LYS A 75 22.69 19.36 27.26
N SER A 76 22.15 19.77 28.41
CA SER A 76 22.31 19.05 29.69
C SER A 76 21.38 17.84 29.87
N PHE A 77 20.31 17.72 29.07
CA PHE A 77 19.37 16.59 29.16
C PHE A 77 19.95 15.28 28.58
N TYR A 78 20.91 15.39 27.66
CA TYR A 78 21.61 14.23 27.08
C TYR A 78 22.71 13.63 27.98
N ASN A 79 23.09 14.31 29.07
CA ASN A 79 24.19 13.87 29.92
C ASN A 79 23.74 13.15 31.22
N ASN A 80 22.43 13.05 31.48
CA ASN A 80 21.92 12.42 32.70
C ASN A 80 20.92 11.27 32.48
N VAL A 81 20.68 10.84 31.24
CA VAL A 81 19.99 9.56 31.00
C VAL A 81 21.02 8.45 30.94
N LYS A 82 21.38 7.93 32.11
CA LYS A 82 22.13 6.68 32.24
C LYS A 82 21.19 5.53 31.93
N PHE A 83 21.03 5.21 30.64
CA PHE A 83 20.43 3.93 30.26
C PHE A 83 21.30 2.80 30.83
N PRO A 84 20.75 1.87 31.62
CA PRO A 84 21.49 0.66 31.95
C PRO A 84 21.71 -0.13 30.66
N ARG A 85 22.88 0.01 30.06
CA ARG A 85 23.44 -1.01 29.18
C ARG A 85 23.79 -2.21 30.05
N SER A 86 22.90 -3.19 30.11
CA SER A 86 23.30 -4.55 30.47
C SER A 86 22.26 -5.58 30.04
N ASN A 87 22.56 -6.29 28.95
CA ASN A 87 22.17 -7.68 28.77
C ASN A 87 22.93 -8.54 29.79
N ASN A 88 22.61 -8.40 31.07
CA ASN A 88 23.07 -9.30 32.12
C ASN A 88 21.95 -9.44 33.15
N LEU A 89 21.02 -10.37 32.87
CA LEU A 89 20.28 -11.01 33.94
C LEU A 89 21.32 -11.68 34.86
N SER A 90 21.54 -11.10 36.03
CA SER A 90 22.37 -11.69 37.06
C SER A 90 21.88 -13.12 37.37
N PRO A 91 22.78 -14.13 37.48
CA PRO A 91 22.42 -15.49 37.88
C PRO A 91 21.57 -15.55 39.15
N LYS A 92 21.69 -14.54 40.03
CA LYS A 92 20.95 -14.43 41.28
C LYS A 92 19.45 -14.22 41.09
N PHE A 93 19.01 -13.54 40.03
CA PHE A 93 17.58 -13.33 39.79
C PHE A 93 16.89 -14.62 39.35
N LEU A 94 17.59 -15.44 38.56
CA LEU A 94 17.10 -16.76 38.15
C LEU A 94 17.08 -17.74 39.33
N GLU A 95 18.04 -17.61 40.26
CA GLU A 95 18.09 -18.38 41.50
C GLU A 95 16.92 -18.04 42.44
N GLU A 96 16.63 -16.75 42.62
CA GLU A 96 15.54 -16.26 43.48
C GLU A 96 14.13 -16.60 42.95
N PHE A 97 13.96 -16.65 41.63
CA PHE A 97 12.71 -17.05 41.00
C PHE A 97 12.48 -18.56 41.09
N MET A 98 13.54 -19.36 40.94
CA MET A 98 13.48 -20.83 41.04
C MET A 98 13.27 -21.32 42.49
N ALA A 99 13.73 -20.57 43.49
CA ALA A 99 13.57 -20.91 44.91
C ALA A 99 12.13 -20.75 45.45
N ARG A 100 11.28 -19.98 44.76
CA ARG A 100 9.93 -19.64 45.24
C ARG A 100 8.82 -20.63 44.88
N ASN A 101 9.10 -21.71 44.12
CA ASN A 101 8.09 -22.72 43.75
C ASN A 101 8.67 -24.17 43.66
N PRO A 102 8.86 -24.89 44.79
CA PRO A 102 9.54 -26.18 44.79
C PRO A 102 8.72 -27.37 44.25
N ARG A 103 7.42 -27.20 43.96
CA ARG A 103 6.56 -28.29 43.43
C ARG A 103 6.53 -28.41 41.90
N ILE A 104 7.11 -27.47 41.14
CA ILE A 104 7.09 -27.47 39.66
C ILE A 104 8.49 -27.75 39.05
N SER A 105 9.50 -28.16 39.84
CA SER A 105 10.88 -28.30 39.30
C SER A 105 11.29 -29.71 38.88
N ARG A 106 10.64 -30.77 39.38
CA ARG A 106 11.09 -32.15 39.13
C ARG A 106 10.60 -32.74 37.81
N HIS A 107 9.37 -32.43 37.39
CA HIS A 107 8.81 -32.94 36.13
C HIS A 107 9.25 -32.14 34.91
N ARG A 108 9.45 -30.81 35.02
CA ARG A 108 9.86 -30.00 33.86
C ARG A 108 11.31 -30.24 33.43
N ARG A 109 12.20 -30.63 34.34
CA ARG A 109 13.60 -30.96 34.01
C ARG A 109 13.71 -32.27 33.23
N THR A 110 12.95 -33.28 33.62
CA THR A 110 12.89 -34.55 32.87
C THR A 110 12.18 -34.37 31.54
N PHE A 111 11.06 -33.62 31.49
CA PHE A 111 10.38 -33.32 30.23
C PHE A 111 11.24 -32.49 29.27
N ALA A 112 11.92 -31.44 29.74
CA ALA A 112 12.78 -30.62 28.88
C ALA A 112 14.00 -31.41 28.37
N ALA A 113 14.61 -32.26 29.20
CA ALA A 113 15.70 -33.13 28.79
C ALA A 113 15.23 -34.17 27.75
N MET A 114 14.08 -34.81 27.99
CA MET A 114 13.48 -35.78 27.06
C MET A 114 13.11 -35.14 25.72
N LEU A 115 12.53 -33.94 25.74
CA LEU A 115 12.18 -33.20 24.52
C LEU A 115 13.44 -32.80 23.74
N CYS A 116 14.48 -32.34 24.43
CA CYS A 116 15.75 -32.00 23.81
C CYS A 116 16.40 -33.23 23.15
N THR A 117 16.46 -34.37 23.85
CA THR A 117 16.99 -35.61 23.27
C THR A 117 16.16 -36.10 22.08
N ALA A 118 14.83 -36.03 22.15
CA ALA A 118 13.96 -36.44 21.05
C ALA A 118 14.15 -35.55 19.81
N VAL A 119 14.27 -34.23 19.99
CA VAL A 119 14.54 -33.29 18.90
C VAL A 119 15.92 -33.55 18.29
N THR A 120 16.96 -33.78 19.11
CA THR A 120 18.30 -34.10 18.58
C THR A 120 18.34 -35.39 17.78
N LEU A 121 17.65 -36.45 18.24
CA LEU A 121 17.57 -37.72 17.51
C LEU A 121 16.78 -37.59 16.21
N LEU A 122 15.69 -36.81 16.22
CA LEU A 122 14.90 -36.53 15.01
C LEU A 122 15.73 -35.76 13.97
N LEU A 123 16.49 -34.75 14.38
CA LEU A 123 17.35 -34.00 13.48
C LEU A 123 18.47 -34.87 12.90
N LEU A 124 19.10 -35.74 13.72
CA LEU A 124 20.10 -36.69 13.23
C LEU A 124 19.50 -37.70 12.23
N LEU A 125 18.27 -38.16 12.45
CA LEU A 125 17.55 -39.04 11.52
C LEU A 125 17.26 -38.33 10.19
N ILE A 126 16.82 -37.07 10.22
CA ILE A 126 16.56 -36.26 9.01
C ILE A 126 17.86 -36.08 8.21
N VAL A 127 18.98 -35.77 8.88
CA VAL A 127 20.29 -35.62 8.21
C VAL A 127 20.75 -36.96 7.61
N LEU A 128 20.58 -38.08 8.32
CA LEU A 128 20.89 -39.41 7.80
C LEU A 128 20.06 -39.74 6.56
N LEU A 129 18.75 -39.47 6.60
CA LEU A 129 17.85 -39.67 5.46
C LEU A 129 18.25 -38.80 4.26
N ALA A 130 18.57 -37.53 4.48
CA ALA A 130 19.05 -36.65 3.42
C ALA A 130 20.32 -37.19 2.75
N VAL A 131 21.30 -37.67 3.53
CA VAL A 131 22.53 -38.29 3.00
C VAL A 131 22.24 -39.58 2.21
N LEU A 132 21.28 -40.39 2.65
CA LEU A 132 20.87 -41.60 1.93
C LEU A 132 20.15 -41.26 0.61
N LEU A 133 19.34 -40.20 0.59
CA LEU A 133 18.66 -39.73 -0.63
C LEU A 133 19.66 -39.09 -1.61
N SER A 134 20.67 -38.36 -1.13
CA SER A 134 21.73 -37.82 -1.98
C SER A 134 22.63 -38.89 -2.60
N ARG A 135 22.64 -40.12 -2.06
CA ARG A 135 23.35 -41.27 -2.64
C ARG A 135 22.56 -41.99 -3.74
N LYS A 136 21.32 -41.57 -4.02
CA LYS A 136 20.45 -42.16 -5.04
C LYS A 136 20.06 -41.14 -6.10
N ALA A 137 21.05 -40.66 -6.85
CA ALA A 137 20.83 -40.07 -8.17
C ALA A 137 21.59 -40.91 -9.21
N PRO A 138 20.91 -41.67 -10.08
CA PRO A 138 21.52 -42.16 -11.31
C PRO A 138 21.72 -40.99 -12.28
N ASN A 139 22.94 -40.85 -12.80
CA ASN A 139 23.26 -39.97 -13.92
C ASN A 139 22.42 -40.38 -15.14
N ASN A 140 21.66 -39.44 -15.68
CA ASN A 140 21.19 -39.49 -17.06
C ASN A 140 21.35 -38.08 -17.63
N ASP A 141 22.46 -37.89 -18.34
CA ASP A 141 22.63 -36.80 -19.28
C ASP A 141 21.67 -37.07 -20.45
N ASN A 142 20.71 -36.17 -20.70
CA ASN A 142 20.23 -35.97 -22.06
C ASN A 142 19.57 -34.60 -22.24
N TYR A 143 20.04 -33.97 -23.31
CA TYR A 143 19.67 -32.73 -23.96
C TYR A 143 18.26 -32.83 -24.56
N ASP A 144 17.45 -31.77 -24.46
CA ASP A 144 16.72 -31.21 -25.62
C ASP A 144 16.06 -29.86 -25.32
N ASP A 145 16.22 -28.96 -26.30
CA ASP A 145 15.53 -27.68 -26.49
C ASP A 145 14.02 -27.86 -26.66
N GLY A 146 13.21 -26.93 -26.15
CA GLY A 146 11.75 -26.99 -26.34
C GLY A 146 10.98 -25.81 -25.77
N ASP A 147 10.48 -24.99 -26.68
CA ASP A 147 9.68 -23.79 -26.53
C ASP A 147 8.27 -23.99 -25.89
N ASN A 148 7.79 -22.90 -25.29
CA ASN A 148 6.41 -22.42 -25.20
C ASN A 148 5.38 -22.91 -24.15
N THR A 149 4.70 -21.88 -23.60
CA THR A 149 3.31 -21.79 -23.10
C THR A 149 2.91 -22.23 -21.67
N SER A 150 2.47 -21.21 -20.92
CA SER A 150 1.25 -21.09 -20.10
C SER A 150 0.81 -22.19 -19.10
N SER A 151 0.42 -21.67 -17.93
CA SER A 151 -0.66 -22.09 -16.99
C SER A 151 -0.23 -22.75 -15.66
N ASP A 152 -0.88 -22.24 -14.61
CA ASP A 152 -1.27 -22.88 -13.35
C ASP A 152 -0.25 -23.08 -12.22
N GLY A 153 -0.33 -22.15 -11.26
CA GLY A 153 -0.99 -22.41 -9.97
C GLY A 153 -0.43 -23.50 -9.05
N SER A 154 0.18 -23.10 -7.94
CA SER A 154 -0.19 -23.57 -6.60
C SER A 154 0.72 -22.99 -5.53
N GLY A 155 0.10 -22.66 -4.40
CA GLY A 155 0.77 -22.13 -3.22
C GLY A 155 1.76 -23.08 -2.58
N GLY A 156 2.66 -22.49 -1.80
CA GLY A 156 3.62 -23.19 -0.97
C GLY A 156 4.47 -22.16 -0.25
N GLY A 157 4.14 -21.89 1.02
CA GLY A 157 4.87 -20.97 1.86
C GLY A 157 6.34 -21.37 2.00
N TYR A 158 7.22 -20.37 2.02
CA TYR A 158 8.59 -20.55 2.47
C TYR A 158 9.00 -19.43 3.43
N PHE A 159 9.19 -19.84 4.69
CA PHE A 159 10.10 -19.19 5.61
C PHE A 159 11.54 -19.38 5.10
N GLY A 160 12.28 -18.28 4.96
CA GLY A 160 13.74 -18.28 5.03
C GLY A 160 14.50 -18.29 3.70
N THR A 161 15.00 -17.12 3.31
CA THR A 161 16.40 -16.79 2.94
C THR A 161 16.38 -15.38 2.36
N ALA A 162 17.46 -14.61 2.55
CA ALA A 162 17.56 -13.27 1.97
C ALA A 162 17.34 -13.38 0.46
N ALA A 163 16.20 -12.86 -0.01
CA ALA A 163 15.91 -12.75 -1.43
C ALA A 163 17.14 -12.12 -2.08
N THR A 164 17.72 -12.81 -3.07
CA THR A 164 18.87 -12.25 -3.78
C THR A 164 18.42 -10.92 -4.40
N LEU A 165 19.34 -9.97 -4.55
CA LEU A 165 19.04 -8.67 -5.18
C LEU A 165 18.39 -8.86 -6.58
N ALA A 166 18.68 -9.98 -7.25
CA ALA A 166 18.03 -10.40 -8.48
C ALA A 166 16.56 -10.85 -8.29
N GLU A 167 16.24 -11.54 -7.19
CA GLU A 167 14.87 -11.97 -6.86
C GLU A 167 13.98 -10.79 -6.43
N LEU A 168 14.54 -9.82 -5.69
CA LEU A 168 13.85 -8.57 -5.37
C LEU A 168 13.60 -7.71 -6.63
N LYS A 169 14.56 -7.66 -7.55
CA LYS A 169 14.38 -7.00 -8.85
C LYS A 169 13.40 -7.72 -9.78
N LYS A 170 13.20 -9.03 -9.62
CA LYS A 170 12.21 -9.80 -10.40
C LYS A 170 10.77 -9.39 -10.08
N HIS A 171 10.49 -8.98 -8.84
CA HIS A 171 9.18 -8.43 -8.45
C HIS A 171 8.83 -7.11 -9.18
N ASN A 172 9.83 -6.41 -9.75
CA ASN A 172 9.63 -5.18 -10.53
C ASN A 172 9.35 -5.37 -12.02
N GLN A 173 9.47 -6.60 -12.55
CA GLN A 173 9.38 -6.82 -14.00
C GLN A 173 7.97 -6.88 -14.56
N GLY A 174 6.97 -6.63 -13.73
CA GLY A 174 5.68 -6.16 -14.17
C GLY A 174 5.14 -5.30 -13.05
N ILE A 175 4.62 -4.12 -13.39
CA ILE A 175 3.58 -3.50 -12.58
C ILE A 175 2.51 -4.60 -12.47
N SER A 176 2.52 -5.36 -11.37
CA SER A 176 1.48 -6.34 -11.12
C SER A 176 0.22 -5.50 -11.03
N LYS A 177 -0.57 -5.53 -12.11
CA LYS A 177 -1.76 -4.70 -12.30
C LYS A 177 -2.48 -4.61 -10.96
N PRO A 178 -2.59 -3.41 -10.34
CA PRO A 178 -3.34 -3.29 -9.10
C PRO A 178 -4.72 -3.88 -9.34
N PRO A 179 -5.31 -4.54 -8.34
CA PRO A 179 -6.60 -5.22 -8.47
C PRO A 179 -7.75 -4.26 -8.80
N ILE A 180 -7.48 -2.96 -8.88
CA ILE A 180 -8.46 -1.92 -9.17
C ILE A 180 -7.82 -0.94 -10.15
N ASN A 181 -8.16 -1.11 -11.43
CA ASN A 181 -7.87 -0.11 -12.45
C ASN A 181 -8.93 0.99 -12.30
N HIS A 182 -8.63 2.05 -11.55
CA HIS A 182 -9.46 3.25 -11.49
C HIS A 182 -9.27 4.15 -12.72
N SER A 183 -8.89 3.57 -13.86
CA SER A 183 -8.56 4.31 -15.08
C SER A 183 -9.70 5.22 -15.55
N ASP A 184 -10.95 4.93 -15.23
CA ASP A 184 -12.06 5.64 -15.88
C ASP A 184 -12.87 6.51 -14.92
N GLU A 185 -12.38 6.74 -13.69
CA GLU A 185 -13.04 7.60 -12.71
C GLU A 185 -12.82 9.09 -13.05
N PRO A 186 -13.88 9.84 -13.41
CA PRO A 186 -13.78 11.27 -13.66
C PRO A 186 -13.51 12.03 -12.35
N GLY A 187 -12.58 12.99 -12.40
CA GLY A 187 -12.35 13.93 -11.29
C GLY A 187 -10.96 13.87 -10.64
N TRP A 188 -10.02 13.11 -11.20
CA TRP A 188 -8.62 13.14 -10.77
C TRP A 188 -7.71 13.90 -11.74
N THR A 189 -6.69 14.56 -11.21
CA THR A 189 -5.72 15.38 -11.95
C THR A 189 -4.84 14.50 -12.84
N GLN A 190 -4.92 14.63 -14.16
CA GLN A 190 -4.22 13.73 -15.09
C GLN A 190 -2.78 14.15 -15.42
N GLU A 191 -2.34 15.34 -14.97
CA GLU A 191 -0.99 15.85 -15.18
C GLU A 191 -0.57 16.79 -14.05
N GLY A 192 0.73 16.89 -13.78
CA GLY A 192 1.23 17.76 -12.73
C GLY A 192 2.71 18.11 -12.86
N LYS A 193 3.10 19.11 -12.09
CA LYS A 193 4.49 19.60 -11.98
C LYS A 193 4.82 19.89 -10.53
N GLY A 194 5.95 19.41 -10.06
CA GLY A 194 6.38 19.57 -8.68
C GLY A 194 7.81 19.08 -8.46
N ASN A 195 8.07 18.56 -7.26
CA ASN A 195 9.35 17.94 -6.93
C ASN A 195 9.19 16.43 -6.68
N ALA A 196 10.20 15.65 -7.01
CA ALA A 196 10.37 14.29 -6.51
C ALA A 196 11.34 14.28 -5.32
N THR A 197 11.04 13.48 -4.30
CA THR A 197 12.01 12.91 -3.35
C THR A 197 11.90 11.39 -3.38
N PHE A 198 12.53 10.69 -2.44
CA PHE A 198 12.31 9.26 -2.25
C PHE A 198 12.16 8.86 -0.77
N TYR A 199 11.43 7.77 -0.52
CA TYR A 199 11.20 7.18 0.80
C TYR A 199 11.39 5.66 0.78
N ASP A 200 11.60 5.07 1.96
CA ASP A 200 11.67 3.62 2.11
C ASP A 200 10.28 3.06 2.47
N PRO A 201 9.58 2.34 1.57
CA PRO A 201 8.27 1.77 1.85
C PRO A 201 8.35 0.47 2.67
N SER A 202 9.54 -0.07 2.92
CA SER A 202 9.76 -1.30 3.70
C SER A 202 9.74 -1.09 5.21
N ILE A 203 9.43 0.12 5.70
CA ILE A 203 9.38 0.42 7.12
C ILE A 203 8.29 -0.42 7.80
N LYS A 204 8.72 -1.25 8.76
CA LYS A 204 7.83 -2.01 9.64
C LYS A 204 7.39 -1.15 10.81
N ASN A 205 6.13 -1.27 11.20
CA ASN A 205 5.63 -0.65 12.42
C ASN A 205 6.23 -1.34 13.67
N SER A 206 6.01 -0.76 14.86
CA SER A 206 6.57 -1.26 16.13
C SER A 206 6.15 -2.69 16.51
N ILE A 207 5.17 -3.28 15.82
CA ILE A 207 4.70 -4.65 16.03
C ILE A 207 5.21 -5.63 14.95
N GLY A 208 6.00 -5.15 13.98
CA GLY A 208 6.67 -5.97 12.96
C GLY A 208 5.91 -6.13 11.65
N ASP A 209 4.71 -5.54 11.55
CA ASP A 209 3.89 -5.53 10.34
C ASP A 209 4.39 -4.47 9.37
N PHE A 210 4.23 -4.75 8.07
CA PHE A 210 4.54 -3.77 7.04
C PHE A 210 3.59 -2.58 7.13
N GLN A 211 4.11 -1.38 6.95
CA GLN A 211 3.26 -0.21 6.83
C GLN A 211 2.54 -0.27 5.48
N GLU A 212 1.21 -0.40 5.54
CA GLU A 212 0.36 -0.19 4.37
C GLU A 212 0.33 1.31 4.08
N GLY A 213 0.60 1.69 2.82
CA GLY A 213 0.39 3.06 2.37
C GLY A 213 -1.07 3.47 2.47
N ALA A 214 -1.36 4.76 2.27
CA ALA A 214 -2.70 5.34 2.31
C ALA A 214 -3.73 4.62 1.41
N CYS A 215 -3.27 3.89 0.38
CA CYS A 215 -4.14 3.09 -0.48
C CYS A 215 -4.49 1.69 0.05
N GLU A 216 -3.96 1.28 1.20
CA GLU A 216 -4.27 -0.01 1.87
C GLU A 216 -3.97 -1.23 0.97
N TYR A 217 -2.92 -1.17 0.14
CA TYR A 217 -2.48 -2.30 -0.68
C TYR A 217 -1.55 -3.25 0.09
N PRO A 218 -1.87 -4.55 0.20
CA PRO A 218 -1.20 -5.46 1.13
C PRO A 218 0.14 -6.06 0.63
N TYR A 219 0.65 -5.65 -0.54
CA TYR A 219 1.80 -6.31 -1.21
C TYR A 219 2.80 -5.35 -1.85
N ILE A 220 2.73 -4.05 -1.56
CA ILE A 220 3.61 -3.05 -2.19
C ILE A 220 4.41 -2.35 -1.10
N ASN A 221 5.69 -2.71 -0.97
CA ASN A 221 6.49 -2.25 0.17
C ASN A 221 8.00 -2.49 0.03
N SER A 222 8.55 -2.62 -1.19
CA SER A 222 9.99 -2.76 -1.39
C SER A 222 10.61 -1.47 -1.93
N ASN A 223 11.86 -1.18 -1.52
CA ASN A 223 12.69 -0.11 -2.10
C ASN A 223 12.92 -0.26 -3.61
N TYR A 224 12.60 -1.43 -4.16
CA TYR A 224 12.74 -1.73 -5.57
C TYR A 224 11.44 -1.45 -6.33
N ASP A 225 10.27 -1.46 -5.69
CA ASP A 225 8.99 -1.34 -6.39
C ASP A 225 8.88 0.00 -7.12
N LEU A 226 8.32 0.05 -8.33
CA LEU A 226 8.11 1.30 -9.06
C LEU A 226 6.82 1.99 -8.61
N ILE A 227 6.84 2.56 -7.41
CA ILE A 227 5.69 3.16 -6.75
C ILE A 227 6.00 4.58 -6.25
N ALA A 228 4.95 5.32 -5.92
CA ALA A 228 5.05 6.67 -5.40
C ALA A 228 3.96 6.98 -4.35
N ALA A 229 4.30 7.89 -3.44
CA ALA A 229 3.35 8.60 -2.61
C ALA A 229 3.01 9.96 -3.25
N LEU A 230 1.73 10.24 -3.48
CA LEU A 230 1.28 11.51 -4.05
C LEU A 230 1.03 12.55 -2.96
N ASN A 231 1.33 13.81 -3.22
CA ASN A 231 1.04 14.89 -2.29
C ASN A 231 -0.44 14.95 -1.88
N LYS A 232 -0.72 15.36 -0.63
CA LYS A 232 -2.08 15.45 -0.09
C LYS A 232 -3.06 16.27 -0.96
N PRO A 233 -2.70 17.46 -1.49
CA PRO A 233 -3.60 18.23 -2.36
C PRO A 233 -4.13 17.43 -3.56
N ASP A 234 -3.26 16.74 -4.29
CA ASP A 234 -3.62 15.99 -5.50
C ASP A 234 -4.15 14.57 -5.18
N PHE A 235 -3.83 14.04 -4.01
CA PHE A 235 -4.40 12.80 -3.49
C PHE A 235 -5.85 12.99 -3.02
N GLY A 236 -6.22 14.20 -2.59
CA GLY A 236 -7.56 14.55 -2.15
C GLY A 236 -7.88 14.16 -0.70
N ALA A 237 -9.05 14.59 -0.23
CA ALA A 237 -9.52 14.36 1.14
C ALA A 237 -10.67 13.36 1.16
N PHE A 238 -10.41 12.17 1.70
CA PHE A 238 -11.38 11.07 1.79
C PHE A 238 -11.44 10.54 3.23
N SER A 239 -12.63 10.14 3.69
CA SER A 239 -12.81 9.53 5.02
C SER A 239 -12.05 8.22 5.17
N ARG A 240 -11.89 7.49 4.07
CA ARG A 240 -10.95 6.38 3.90
C ARG A 240 -10.01 6.73 2.76
N LEU A 241 -8.72 6.84 3.03
CA LEU A 241 -7.73 7.26 2.03
C LEU A 241 -7.63 6.27 0.86
N SER A 242 -7.90 4.98 1.10
CA SER A 242 -7.98 3.94 0.06
C SER A 242 -9.11 4.12 -0.96
N LYS A 243 -10.01 5.09 -0.74
CA LYS A 243 -11.05 5.51 -1.70
C LYS A 243 -10.65 6.70 -2.56
N SER A 244 -9.44 7.23 -2.41
CA SER A 244 -8.93 8.24 -3.32
C SER A 244 -8.88 7.71 -4.75
N PRO A 245 -9.36 8.47 -5.76
CA PRO A 245 -9.22 8.09 -7.17
C PRO A 245 -7.76 8.10 -7.63
N ALA A 246 -6.84 8.67 -6.84
CA ALA A 246 -5.40 8.61 -7.08
C ALA A 246 -4.85 7.19 -6.84
N CYS A 247 -5.44 6.41 -5.93
CA CYS A 247 -4.95 5.08 -5.60
C CYS A 247 -4.98 4.15 -6.81
N GLY A 248 -3.84 3.51 -7.08
CA GLY A 248 -3.68 2.60 -8.21
C GLY A 248 -3.46 3.28 -9.55
N GLN A 249 -3.50 4.61 -9.65
CA GLN A 249 -3.19 5.31 -10.88
C GLN A 249 -1.72 5.12 -11.27
N CYS A 250 -1.49 4.95 -12.56
CA CYS A 250 -0.16 4.91 -13.14
C CYS A 250 0.23 6.30 -13.63
N LEU A 251 1.41 6.78 -13.22
CA LEU A 251 2.00 8.03 -13.68
C LEU A 251 3.29 7.78 -14.45
N GLN A 252 3.43 8.46 -15.58
CA GLN A 252 4.67 8.61 -16.29
C GLN A 252 5.37 9.87 -15.78
N VAL A 253 6.38 9.69 -14.93
CA VAL A 253 7.13 10.74 -14.24
C VAL A 253 8.42 11.03 -15.00
N THR A 254 8.64 12.29 -15.35
CA THR A 254 9.84 12.76 -16.04
C THR A 254 10.64 13.68 -15.13
N GLY A 255 11.91 13.33 -14.90
CA GLY A 255 12.89 14.14 -14.20
C GLY A 255 14.09 14.52 -15.08
N PRO A 256 15.18 15.03 -14.49
CA PRO A 256 16.34 15.52 -15.24
C PRO A 256 17.03 14.46 -16.12
N ASP A 257 17.09 13.22 -15.65
CA ASP A 257 17.93 12.17 -16.26
C ASP A 257 17.10 11.12 -17.01
N GLY A 258 15.76 11.16 -16.91
CA GLY A 258 14.91 10.17 -17.57
C GLY A 258 13.43 10.22 -17.19
N THR A 259 12.73 9.18 -17.60
CA THR A 259 11.29 8.98 -17.37
C THR A 259 11.04 7.59 -16.79
N VAL A 260 10.14 7.49 -15.82
CA VAL A 260 9.74 6.24 -15.17
C VAL A 260 8.22 6.15 -15.05
N GLN A 261 7.66 4.96 -15.19
CA GLN A 261 6.27 4.70 -14.83
C GLN A 261 6.19 4.22 -13.38
N VAL A 262 5.33 4.84 -12.59
CA VAL A 262 5.10 4.48 -11.18
C VAL A 262 3.62 4.34 -10.89
N GLN A 263 3.29 3.51 -9.91
CA GLN A 263 1.94 3.41 -9.38
C GLN A 263 1.79 4.24 -8.10
N ILE A 264 0.69 4.98 -7.96
CA ILE A 264 0.34 5.65 -6.70
C ILE A 264 -0.22 4.63 -5.71
N VAL A 265 0.43 4.52 -4.55
CA VAL A 265 0.05 3.54 -3.50
C VAL A 265 0.00 4.15 -2.10
N ASP A 266 0.43 5.41 -1.98
CA ASP A 266 0.48 6.12 -0.72
C ASP A 266 0.21 7.62 -0.92
N MET A 267 0.04 8.33 0.18
CA MET A 267 -0.11 9.78 0.24
C MET A 267 1.05 10.36 1.04
N CYS A 268 1.75 11.35 0.49
CA CYS A 268 2.74 12.14 1.19
C CYS A 268 2.07 13.39 1.80
N PRO A 269 1.83 13.47 3.14
CA PRO A 269 1.09 14.57 3.74
C PRO A 269 1.86 15.91 3.73
N ALA A 270 3.19 15.82 3.76
CA ALA A 270 4.09 16.97 3.82
C ALA A 270 4.56 17.47 2.44
N CYS A 271 4.26 16.74 1.36
CA CYS A 271 4.64 17.11 0.01
C CYS A 271 3.79 18.27 -0.51
N GLY A 272 4.43 19.21 -1.21
CA GLY A 272 3.71 20.30 -1.90
C GLY A 272 2.93 19.81 -3.12
N SER A 273 2.00 20.62 -3.61
CA SER A 273 1.20 20.32 -4.82
C SER A 273 2.09 19.88 -5.99
N GLY A 274 1.61 18.91 -6.78
CA GLY A 274 2.31 18.30 -7.90
C GLY A 274 3.54 17.45 -7.53
N SER A 275 3.91 17.34 -6.25
CA SER A 275 5.09 16.60 -5.81
C SER A 275 4.79 15.13 -5.55
N LEU A 276 5.82 14.29 -5.73
CA LEU A 276 5.82 12.85 -5.52
C LEU A 276 6.94 12.46 -4.55
N ASP A 277 6.71 11.46 -3.71
CA ASP A 277 7.77 10.76 -2.97
C ASP A 277 7.91 9.36 -3.56
N LEU A 278 9.00 9.11 -4.29
CA LEU A 278 9.21 7.88 -5.06
C LEU A 278 9.88 6.81 -4.19
N THR A 279 9.97 5.58 -4.66
CA THR A 279 10.96 4.63 -4.11
C THR A 279 12.37 4.97 -4.61
N PRO A 280 13.43 4.49 -3.95
CA PRO A 280 14.80 4.68 -4.42
C PRO A 280 15.02 4.15 -5.83
N GLU A 281 14.47 2.97 -6.17
CA GLU A 281 14.57 2.43 -7.53
C GLU A 281 13.86 3.32 -8.56
N ALA A 282 12.65 3.82 -8.27
CA ALA A 282 11.95 4.72 -9.19
C ALA A 282 12.68 6.07 -9.34
N PHE A 283 13.16 6.66 -8.24
CA PHE A 283 13.91 7.91 -8.26
C PHE A 283 15.21 7.79 -9.06
N SER A 284 15.93 6.68 -8.90
CA SER A 284 17.20 6.43 -9.60
C SER A 284 17.09 6.41 -11.13
N ARG A 285 15.86 6.23 -11.66
CA ARG A 285 15.59 6.26 -13.11
C ARG A 285 15.39 7.66 -13.67
N ILE A 286 15.21 8.65 -12.80
CA ILE A 286 14.96 10.05 -13.20
C ILE A 286 15.99 11.03 -12.67
N ALA A 287 16.77 10.65 -11.64
CA ALA A 287 17.85 11.44 -11.08
C ALA A 287 18.81 10.60 -10.22
N ASP A 288 20.05 11.05 -10.08
CA ASP A 288 20.99 10.54 -9.06
C ASP A 288 20.42 10.72 -7.64
N LEU A 289 20.45 9.65 -6.83
CA LEU A 289 19.97 9.63 -5.44
C LEU A 289 20.66 10.71 -4.57
N ASP A 290 21.92 11.06 -4.85
CA ASP A 290 22.66 12.09 -4.13
C ASP A 290 22.06 13.50 -4.29
N LYS A 291 21.20 13.71 -5.29
CA LYS A 291 20.45 14.97 -5.44
C LYS A 291 19.40 15.14 -4.34
N GLY A 292 18.85 14.04 -3.82
CA GLY A 292 17.82 14.00 -2.77
C GLY A 292 16.45 14.57 -3.17
N ARG A 293 16.41 15.59 -4.03
CA ARG A 293 15.21 16.24 -4.55
C ARG A 293 15.45 16.80 -5.94
N VAL A 294 14.51 16.59 -6.87
CA VAL A 294 14.57 17.15 -8.23
C VAL A 294 13.21 17.67 -8.69
N ASN A 295 13.22 18.63 -9.62
CA ASN A 295 11.99 19.05 -10.31
C ASN A 295 11.51 17.94 -11.24
N ILE A 296 10.20 17.70 -11.28
CA ILE A 296 9.56 16.72 -12.14
C ILE A 296 8.32 17.29 -12.83
N THR A 297 7.97 16.67 -13.95
CA THR A 297 6.60 16.69 -14.50
C THR A 297 6.09 15.26 -14.55
N TRP A 298 4.78 15.10 -14.50
CA TRP A 298 4.17 13.79 -14.68
C TRP A 298 2.85 13.91 -15.41
N THR A 299 2.52 12.88 -16.16
CA THR A 299 1.20 12.68 -16.76
C THR A 299 0.73 11.30 -16.37
N ARG A 300 -0.58 11.07 -16.48
CA ARG A 300 -1.11 9.73 -16.41
C ARG A 300 -0.48 8.85 -17.52
N CYS A 301 -0.25 7.58 -17.20
CA CYS A 301 0.22 6.61 -18.19
C CYS A 301 -0.79 6.47 -19.35
N PRO A 302 -0.30 6.17 -20.58
CA PRO A 302 -1.14 5.92 -21.75
C PRO A 302 -2.17 4.81 -21.56
#